data_AF-A0A1V4V6N8-F1
#
_entry.id   AF-A0A1V4V6N8-F1
#
_cell.length_a   1.000
_cell.length_b   1.000
_cell.length_c   1.000
_cell.angle_alpha   90.00
_cell.angle_beta   90.00
_cell.angle_gamma   90.00
#
_symmetry.space_group_name_H-M   'P 1'
#
loop_
_entity.id
_entity.type
_entity.pdbx_description
1 polymer ?
#
loop_
_entity_poly.entity_id
_entity_poly.type
_entity_poly.pdbx_seq_one_letter_code
_entity_poly.pdbx_strand_id
1 'polypeptide(L)' 'MIEEIEQAVQNISKMNPAQQAGVRLVLGRYASGDVTLDEAYYQLLDESLIPMPSRCGLKAKIEPLGQEERLKDLIRRLL' A
#
# COMPACT_ATOMS: atom_id res chain seq x y z
N MET A 1 5.98 0.82 -5.70
CA MET A 1 4.72 1.23 -5.06
C MET A 1 3.77 0.05 -4.89
N ILE A 2 3.15 -0.48 -5.96
CA ILE A 2 2.15 -1.57 -5.82
C ILE A 2 2.73 -2.79 -5.08
N GLU A 3 3.88 -3.31 -5.49
CA GLU A 3 4.48 -4.50 -4.85
C GLU A 3 4.75 -4.30 -3.35
N GLU A 4 5.15 -3.08 -2.94
CA GLU A 4 5.40 -2.76 -1.53
C GLU A 4 4.10 -2.72 -0.74
N ILE A 5 3.04 -2.14 -1.32
CA ILE A 5 1.70 -2.12 -0.71
C ILE A 5 1.12 -3.55 -0.65
N GLU A 6 1.27 -4.36 -1.69
CA GLU A 6 0.84 -5.77 -1.69
C GLU A 6 1.56 -6.55 -0.59
N GLN A 7 2.87 -6.35 -0.43
CA GLN A 7 3.63 -6.97 0.67
C GLN A 7 3.14 -6.51 2.04
N ALA A 8 2.76 -5.24 2.19
CA ALA A 8 2.18 -4.72 3.42
C ALA A 8 0.84 -5.40 3.73
N VAL A 9 -0.04 -5.51 2.75
CA VAL A 9 -1.34 -6.20 2.85
C VAL A 9 -1.16 -7.67 3.22
N GLN A 10 -0.22 -8.38 2.59
CA GLN A 10 0.04 -9.79 2.89
C GLN A 10 0.64 -10.01 4.28
N ASN A 11 1.43 -9.07 4.78
CA ASN A 11 2.11 -9.18 6.08
C ASN A 11 1.38 -8.46 7.22
N ILE A 12 0.21 -7.87 6.97
CA ILE A 12 -0.51 -7.09 7.98
C ILE A 12 -0.80 -7.88 9.25
N SER A 13 -1.09 -9.17 9.15
CA SER A 13 -1.31 -10.06 10.31
C SER A 13 -0.08 -10.22 11.22
N LYS A 14 1.12 -9.93 10.71
CA LYS A 14 2.40 -9.96 11.46
C LYS A 14 2.75 -8.59 12.06
N MET A 15 2.05 -7.53 11.68
CA MET A 15 2.25 -6.19 12.21
C MET A 15 1.61 -6.03 13.58
N ASN A 16 2.04 -5.04 14.36
CA ASN A 16 1.38 -4.74 15.63
C ASN A 16 -0.01 -4.09 15.41
N PRO A 17 -0.91 -4.08 16.41
CA PRO A 17 -2.28 -3.58 16.23
C PRO A 17 -2.37 -2.12 15.75
N ALA A 18 -1.45 -1.25 16.17
CA ALA A 18 -1.43 0.14 15.74
C ALA A 18 -1.06 0.28 14.26
N GLN A 19 -0.06 -0.48 13.81
CA GLN A 19 0.33 -0.55 12.40
C GLN A 19 -0.79 -1.16 11.54
N GLN A 20 -1.45 -2.22 12.00
CA GLN A 20 -2.60 -2.79 11.29
C GLN A 20 -3.72 -1.78 11.08
N ALA A 21 -4.05 -1.01 12.13
CA ALA A 21 -5.06 0.05 12.05
C ALA A 21 -4.64 1.16 11.07
N GLY A 22 -3.39 1.61 11.12
CA GLY A 22 -2.85 2.61 10.20
C GLY A 22 -2.90 2.15 8.74
N VAL A 23 -2.42 0.93 8.44
CA VAL A 23 -2.46 0.37 7.09
C VAL A 23 -3.89 0.28 6.57
N ARG A 24 -4.84 -0.22 7.38
CA ARG A 24 -6.26 -0.30 6.99
C ARG A 24 -6.85 1.08 6.72
N LEU A 25 -6.52 2.08 7.53
CA LEU A 25 -7.02 3.44 7.36
C LEU A 25 -6.55 4.04 6.03
N VAL A 26 -5.25 4.00 5.75
CA VAL A 26 -4.68 4.58 4.53
C VAL A 26 -5.19 3.85 3.29
N LEU A 27 -5.18 2.51 3.31
CA LEU A 27 -5.63 1.70 2.17
C LEU A 27 -7.15 1.76 1.97
N GLY A 28 -7.93 1.97 3.03
CA GLY A 28 -9.37 2.22 2.95
C GLY A 28 -9.69 3.51 2.20
N ARG A 29 -8.94 4.59 2.47
CA ARG A 29 -9.09 5.86 1.74
C ARG A 29 -8.73 5.70 0.26
N TYR A 30 -7.67 4.97 -0.03
CA TYR A 30 -7.29 4.65 -1.41
C TYR A 30 -8.36 3.82 -2.13
N ALA A 31 -8.89 2.76 -1.49
CA ALA A 31 -9.92 1.90 -2.07
C ALA A 31 -11.25 2.65 -2.31
N SER A 32 -11.52 3.70 -1.53
CA SER A 32 -12.68 4.58 -1.67
C SER A 32 -12.48 5.67 -2.73
N GLY A 33 -11.26 5.88 -3.19
CA GLY A 33 -10.90 6.95 -4.13
C GLY A 33 -10.65 8.32 -3.49
N ASP A 34 -10.55 8.38 -2.15
CA ASP A 34 -10.29 9.63 -1.41
C ASP A 34 -8.84 10.10 -1.60
N VAL A 35 -7.92 9.17 -1.88
CA VAL A 35 -6.51 9.43 -2.17
C VAL A 35 -6.06 8.59 -3.35
N THR A 36 -5.08 9.11 -4.10
CA THR A 36 -4.40 8.40 -5.18
C THR A 36 -3.48 7.30 -4.65
N LEU A 37 -3.04 6.41 -5.53
CA LEU A 37 -2.08 5.34 -5.20
C LEU A 37 -0.76 5.92 -4.66
N ASP A 38 -0.24 6.96 -5.32
CA ASP A 38 0.97 7.67 -4.89
C ASP A 38 0.80 8.27 -3.49
N GLU A 39 -0.28 9.01 -3.25
CA GLU A 39 -0.56 9.61 -1.94
C GLU A 39 -0.66 8.55 -0.83
N ALA A 40 -1.34 7.45 -1.10
CA ALA A 40 -1.41 6.33 -0.16
C ALA A 40 -0.02 5.72 0.09
N TYR A 41 0.78 5.53 -0.96
CA TYR A 41 2.13 5.00 -0.85
C TYR A 41 3.03 5.90 0.01
N TYR A 42 3.04 7.21 -0.25
CA TYR A 42 3.83 8.16 0.53
C TYR A 42 3.34 8.27 1.97
N GLN A 43 2.03 8.24 2.20
CA GLN A 43 1.49 8.25 3.56
C GLN A 43 1.92 6.99 4.35
N LEU A 44 1.91 5.81 3.71
CA LEU A 44 2.40 4.58 4.32
C LEU A 44 3.90 4.65 4.65
N LEU A 45 4.71 5.32 3.83
CA LEU A 45 6.12 5.55 4.09
C LEU A 45 6.33 6.52 5.27
N ASP A 46 5.64 7.66 5.26
CA ASP A 46 5.76 8.70 6.27
C ASP A 46 5.36 8.19 7.65
N GLU A 47 4.30 7.38 7.71
CA GLU A 47 3.84 6.74 8.95
C GLU A 47 4.66 5.49 9.34
N SER A 48 5.74 5.16 8.61
CA SER A 48 6.57 3.97 8.83
C SER A 48 5.76 2.66 8.85
N LEU A 49 4.68 2.61 8.08
CA LEU A 49 3.79 1.45 7.92
C LEU A 49 4.32 0.48 6.86
N ILE A 50 5.11 0.98 5.91
CA ILE A 50 5.90 0.17 4.98
C ILE A 50 7.38 0.59 5.07
N PRO A 51 8.32 -0.34 4.84
CA PRO A 51 9.74 -0.01 4.88
C PRO A 51 10.11 0.92 3.73
N MET A 52 10.97 1.89 4.03
CA MET A 52 11.52 2.76 3.00
C MET A 52 12.36 1.94 2.01
N PRO A 53 12.16 2.09 0.70
CA PRO A 53 12.89 1.30 -0.29
C PRO A 53 14.40 1.60 -0.21
N SER A 54 15.21 0.58 0.06
CA SER A 54 16.67 0.73 0.25
C SER A 54 17.44 1.03 -1.04
N ARG A 55 16.79 0.95 -2.20
CA ARG A 55 17.34 1.35 -3.50
C ARG A 55 16.47 2.45 -4.09
N CYS A 56 16.97 3.69 -4.05
CA CYS A 56 16.56 4.78 -4.95
C CYS A 56 17.02 4.48 -6.39
N GLY A 57 16.61 3.35 -6.95
CA GLY A 57 16.64 3.14 -8.39
C GLY A 57 15.29 3.62 -8.90
N LEU A 58 15.23 4.85 -9.40
CA LEU A 58 14.11 5.37 -10.22
C LEU A 58 13.97 4.50 -11.48
N LYS A 59 13.49 3.26 -11.31
CA LYS A 59 12.85 2.53 -12.38
C LYS A 59 11.41 2.97 -12.31
N ALA A 60 11.02 3.84 -13.24
CA ALA A 60 9.63 3.95 -13.66
C ALA A 60 9.23 2.57 -14.19
N LYS A 61 8.85 1.68 -13.27
CA LYS A 61 8.32 0.37 -13.59
C LYS A 61 6.94 0.71 -14.14
N ILE A 62 6.78 0.62 -15.45
CA ILE A 62 5.46 0.73 -16.08
C ILE A 62 4.65 -0.41 -15.45
N GLU A 63 3.74 -0.05 -14.55
CA GLU A 63 2.91 -1.03 -13.85
C GLU A 63 2.01 -1.68 -14.91
N PRO A 64 2.05 -3.02 -15.07
CA PRO A 64 1.22 -3.72 -16.03
C PRO A 64 -0.26 -3.34 -15.88
N LEU A 65 -0.94 -3.16 -17.01
CA LEU A 65 -2.38 -2.89 -17.05
C LEU A 65 -3.14 -3.89 -16.15
N GLY A 66 -3.89 -3.37 -15.18
CA GLY A 66 -4.71 -4.17 -14.26
C GLY A 66 -4.04 -4.60 -12.95
N GLN A 67 -2.79 -4.22 -12.66
CA GLN A 67 -2.22 -4.42 -11.32
C GLN A 67 -2.96 -3.61 -10.25
N GLU A 68 -3.34 -2.38 -10.56
CA GLU A 68 -4.04 -1.51 -9.63
C GLU A 68 -5.42 -2.07 -9.22
N GLU A 69 -6.18 -2.60 -10.19
CA GLU A 69 -7.46 -3.27 -9.95
C GLU A 69 -7.30 -4.49 -9.03
N ARG A 70 -6.26 -5.31 -9.26
CA ARG A 70 -5.94 -6.46 -8.39
C ARG A 70 -5.59 -6.01 -6.98
N LEU A 71 -4.83 -4.93 -6.84
CA LEU A 71 -4.48 -4.35 -5.54
C LEU A 71 -5.75 -3.89 -4.81
N LYS A 72 -6.67 -3.19 -5.49
CA LYS A 72 -7.96 -2.79 -4.90
C LYS A 72 -8.77 -4.00 -4.43
N ASP A 73 -8.79 -5.09 -5.20
CA ASP A 73 -9.44 -6.34 -4.81
C ASP A 73 -8.82 -6.95 -3.54
N LEU A 74 -7.49 -6.96 -3.43
CA LEU A 74 -6.78 -7.42 -2.24
C LEU A 74 -7.11 -6.58 -1.02
N ILE A 75 -7.11 -5.26 -1.17
CA ILE A 75 -7.44 -4.31 -0.09
C ILE A 75 -8.89 -4.52 0.37
N ARG A 76 -9.84 -4.65 -0.55
CA ARG A 76 -11.26 -4.90 -0.22
C ARG A 76 -11.50 -6.19 0.56
N ARG A 77 -10.65 -7.21 0.38
CA ARG A 77 -10.72 -8.47 1.15
C ARG A 77 -10.08 -8.35 2.54
N LEU A 78 -9.26 -7.32 2.74
CA LEU A 78 -8.55 -7.06 3.99
C LEU A 78 -9.35 -6.17 4.96
N LEU A 79 -10.12 -5.23 4.42
CA LEU A 79 -11.01 -4.32 5.15
C LEU A 79 -12.25 -5.06 5.65
#